data_AF-A0A975GGH2-F1
#
_entry.id   AF-A0A975GGH2-F1
#
_cell.length_a   1.000
_cell.length_b   1.000
_cell.length_c   1.000
_cell.angle_alpha   90.00
_cell.angle_beta   90.00
_cell.angle_gamma   90.00
#
_symmetry.space_group_name_H-M   'P 1'
#
loop_
_entity.id
_entity.type
_entity.pdbx_description
1 polymer ?
#
loop_
_entity_poly.entity_id
_entity_poly.type
_entity_poly.pdbx_seq_one_letter_code
_entity_poly.pdbx_strand_id
1 'polypeptide(L)'
;MATIVQTIEQKRSAKAYFLVQEVAKKDAAVQEKYKTCAKNFPSMVLTNGLLQSLSFLLSKKADEEKGYSLVAEHVRTWIETAINDGLLNKPEQSYSVSSVGEMIRWLSSLDVRNYLTATHEVISFTPWLKRFAQGLLYSPS
;
A
#
# COMPACT_ATOMS: atom_id res chain seq x y z
N MET A 1 6.42 -24.66 24.39
CA MET A 1 7.23 -23.97 23.38
C MET A 1 6.69 -22.56 23.24
N ALA A 2 7.49 -21.53 23.53
CA ALA A 2 7.06 -20.15 23.34
C ALA A 2 7.08 -19.83 21.84
N THR A 3 5.92 -19.62 21.25
CA THR A 3 5.82 -19.13 19.86
C THR A 3 6.37 -17.71 19.85
N ILE A 4 7.43 -17.44 19.07
CA ILE A 4 7.93 -16.08 18.88
C ILE A 4 6.86 -15.33 18.06
N VAL A 5 6.02 -14.56 18.74
CA VAL A 5 5.01 -13.72 18.10
C VAL A 5 5.73 -12.58 17.40
N GLN A 6 5.59 -12.49 16.07
CA GLN A 6 6.13 -11.36 15.31
C GLN A 6 5.37 -10.07 15.63
N THR A 7 6.11 -8.96 15.76
CA THR A 7 5.49 -7.65 15.95
C THR A 7 4.81 -7.18 14.65
N ILE A 8 3.83 -6.27 14.77
CA ILE A 8 3.17 -5.68 13.60
C ILE A 8 4.16 -4.94 12.68
N GLU A 9 5.21 -4.32 13.25
CA GLU A 9 6.28 -3.69 12.48
C GLU A 9 7.09 -4.70 11.67
N GLN A 10 7.40 -5.87 12.25
CA GLN A 10 8.09 -6.94 11.53
C GLN A 10 7.24 -7.44 10.35
N LYS A 11 5.92 -7.57 10.54
CA LYS A 11 4.99 -7.95 9.48
C LYS A 11 4.92 -6.90 8.36
N ARG A 12 4.77 -5.63 8.71
CA ARG A 12 4.78 -4.49 7.77
C ARG A 12 6.07 -4.48 6.96
N SER A 13 7.22 -4.59 7.63
CA SER A 13 8.52 -4.58 6.98
C SER A 13 8.71 -5.79 6.06
N ALA A 14 8.33 -6.99 6.50
CA ALA A 14 8.48 -8.21 5.71
C ALA A 14 7.62 -8.17 4.44
N LYS A 15 6.36 -7.73 4.56
CA LYS A 15 5.48 -7.57 3.39
C LYS A 15 6.00 -6.50 2.44
N ALA A 16 6.40 -5.35 2.96
CA ALA A 16 6.95 -4.26 2.15
C ALA A 16 8.22 -4.68 1.39
N TYR A 17 9.13 -5.39 2.06
CA TYR A 17 10.35 -5.92 1.45
C TYR A 17 10.04 -6.83 0.27
N PHE A 18 9.17 -7.83 0.48
CA PHE A 18 8.76 -8.76 -0.57
C PHE A 18 8.15 -8.04 -1.78
N LEU A 19 7.22 -7.12 -1.54
CA LEU A 19 6.55 -6.37 -2.60
C LEU A 19 7.54 -5.50 -3.41
N VAL A 20 8.47 -4.82 -2.75
CA VAL A 20 9.49 -4.02 -3.44
C VAL A 20 10.50 -4.88 -4.18
N GLN A 21 10.83 -6.08 -3.68
CA GLN A 21 11.70 -7.02 -4.38
C GLN A 21 11.11 -7.45 -5.72
N GLU A 22 9.78 -7.60 -5.83
CA GLU A 22 9.11 -7.87 -7.11
C GLU A 22 9.19 -6.67 -8.07
N VAL A 23 9.21 -5.44 -7.56
CA VAL A 23 9.41 -4.22 -8.38
C VAL A 23 10.84 -4.13 -8.90
N ALA A 24 11.82 -4.59 -8.13
CA ALA A 24 13.22 -4.59 -8.55
C ALA A 24 13.48 -5.46 -9.81
N LYS A 25 12.55 -6.37 -10.15
CA LYS A 25 12.58 -7.19 -11.38
C LYS A 25 11.96 -6.50 -12.60
N LYS A 26 11.35 -5.32 -12.42
CA LYS A 26 10.75 -4.51 -13.50
C LYS A 26 11.80 -3.62 -14.16
N ASP A 27 11.46 -3.02 -15.29
CA ASP A 27 12.31 -2.06 -15.99
C ASP A 27 12.59 -0.80 -15.15
N ALA A 28 13.68 -0.10 -15.48
CA ALA A 28 14.15 1.06 -14.71
C ALA A 28 13.12 2.20 -14.65
N ALA A 29 12.33 2.42 -15.71
CA ALA A 29 11.31 3.47 -15.74
C ALA A 29 10.19 3.18 -14.73
N VAL A 30 9.73 1.93 -14.66
CA VAL A 30 8.76 1.49 -13.64
C VAL A 30 9.32 1.64 -12.23
N GLN A 31 10.58 1.24 -12.01
CA GLN A 31 11.24 1.38 -10.72
C GLN A 31 11.33 2.84 -10.25
N GLU A 32 11.71 3.76 -11.14
CA GLU A 32 11.83 5.18 -10.83
C GLU A 32 10.48 5.82 -10.48
N LYS A 33 9.44 5.53 -11.27
CA LYS A 33 8.07 5.99 -11.01
C LYS A 33 7.53 5.44 -9.70
N TYR A 34 7.76 4.15 -9.43
CA TYR A 34 7.38 3.51 -8.18
C TYR A 34 8.08 4.18 -6.99
N LYS A 35 9.41 4.38 -7.06
CA LYS A 35 10.21 5.01 -6.01
C LYS A 35 9.72 6.43 -5.71
N THR A 36 9.42 7.21 -6.74
CA THR A 36 8.85 8.56 -6.62
C THR A 36 7.48 8.52 -5.94
N CYS A 37 6.59 7.64 -6.40
CA CYS A 37 5.26 7.48 -5.83
C CYS A 37 5.32 7.03 -4.36
N ALA A 38 6.06 5.98 -4.05
CA ALA A 38 6.22 5.45 -2.69
C ALA A 38 6.81 6.48 -1.71
N LYS A 39 7.70 7.36 -2.19
CA LYS A 39 8.25 8.46 -1.39
C LYS A 39 7.17 9.50 -1.03
N ASN A 40 6.28 9.82 -1.96
CA ASN A 40 5.31 10.91 -1.83
C ASN A 40 3.98 10.47 -1.21
N PHE A 41 3.61 9.20 -1.38
CA PHE A 41 2.30 8.67 -0.98
C PHE A 41 1.95 8.88 0.50
N PRO A 42 2.84 8.68 1.50
CA PRO A 42 2.51 8.96 2.89
C PRO A 42 2.07 10.42 3.12
N SER A 43 2.76 11.37 2.47
CA SER A 43 2.40 12.79 2.55
C SER A 43 1.07 13.06 1.86
N MET A 44 0.81 12.44 0.72
CA MET A 44 -0.46 12.58 0.00
C MET A 44 -1.64 12.13 0.87
N VAL A 45 -1.50 11.00 1.57
CA VAL A 45 -2.54 10.48 2.47
C VAL A 45 -2.79 11.43 3.64
N LEU A 46 -1.74 12.02 4.21
CA LEU A 46 -1.87 12.99 5.31
C LEU A 46 -2.55 14.30 4.86
N THR A 47 -2.26 14.78 3.65
CA THR A 47 -2.79 16.06 3.15
C THR A 47 -4.18 15.93 2.54
N ASN A 48 -4.43 14.88 1.76
CA ASN A 48 -5.65 14.73 0.94
C ASN A 48 -6.58 13.62 1.43
N GLY A 49 -6.13 12.80 2.40
CA GLY A 49 -6.82 11.61 2.84
C GLY A 49 -6.53 10.38 1.97
N LEU A 50 -6.86 9.21 2.52
CA LEU A 50 -6.57 7.91 1.90
C LEU A 50 -7.35 7.70 0.59
N LEU A 51 -8.66 7.96 0.61
CA LEU A 51 -9.53 7.75 -0.56
C LEU A 51 -9.10 8.59 -1.78
N GLN A 52 -8.82 9.87 -1.58
CA GLN A 52 -8.40 10.75 -2.68
C GLN A 52 -7.04 10.34 -3.21
N SER A 53 -6.10 9.99 -2.33
CA SER A 53 -4.76 9.53 -2.71
C SER A 53 -4.82 8.24 -3.55
N LEU A 54 -5.62 7.26 -3.12
CA LEU A 54 -5.82 6.02 -3.86
C LEU A 54 -6.54 6.24 -5.20
N SER A 55 -7.55 7.10 -5.23
CA SER A 55 -8.27 7.46 -6.46
C SER A 55 -7.37 8.16 -7.47
N PHE A 56 -6.46 9.03 -6.99
CA PHE A 56 -5.44 9.64 -7.83
C PHE A 56 -4.51 8.57 -8.43
N LEU A 57 -3.98 7.64 -7.61
CA LEU A 57 -3.15 6.55 -8.15
C LEU A 57 -3.92 5.67 -9.14
N LEU A 58 -5.22 5.42 -8.89
CA LEU A 58 -6.07 4.64 -9.79
C LEU A 58 -6.30 5.33 -11.15
N SER A 59 -6.21 6.67 -11.21
CA SER A 59 -6.30 7.39 -12.50
C SER A 59 -5.02 7.27 -13.33
N LYS A 60 -3.91 6.89 -12.71
CA LYS A 60 -2.57 6.74 -13.32
C LYS A 60 -2.35 5.34 -13.92
N LYS A 61 -3.31 4.85 -14.71
CA LYS A 61 -3.31 3.50 -15.32
C LYS A 61 -2.56 3.39 -16.66
N ALA A 62 -2.05 4.50 -17.20
CA ALA A 62 -1.29 4.47 -18.45
C ALA A 62 0.00 3.65 -18.31
N ASP A 63 0.49 3.07 -19.42
CA ASP A 63 1.71 2.26 -19.43
C ASP A 63 2.94 3.01 -18.87
N GLU A 64 3.00 4.32 -19.07
CA GLU A 64 4.05 5.22 -18.55
C GLU A 64 3.98 5.45 -17.03
N GLU A 65 2.85 5.11 -16.39
CA GLU A 65 2.56 5.38 -14.98
C GLU A 65 2.42 4.07 -14.17
N LYS A 66 2.86 2.94 -14.73
CA LYS A 66 2.83 1.60 -14.09
C LYS A 66 3.36 1.60 -12.65
N GLY A 67 4.38 2.41 -12.34
CA GLY A 67 4.90 2.54 -10.98
C GLY A 67 3.88 3.05 -9.96
N TYR A 68 2.99 3.98 -10.34
CA TYR A 68 1.94 4.50 -9.47
C TYR A 68 0.85 3.45 -9.20
N SER A 69 0.45 2.73 -10.25
CA SER A 69 -0.52 1.64 -10.16
C SER A 69 -0.02 0.52 -9.23
N LEU A 70 1.28 0.19 -9.28
CA LEU A 70 1.90 -0.80 -8.39
C LEU A 70 1.89 -0.37 -6.92
N VAL A 71 2.12 0.92 -6.60
CA VAL A 71 2.01 1.41 -5.22
C VAL A 71 0.58 1.21 -4.69
N ALA A 72 -0.44 1.55 -5.49
CA ALA A 72 -1.84 1.33 -5.10
C ALA A 72 -2.15 -0.16 -4.88
N GLU A 73 -1.64 -1.04 -5.74
CA GLU A 73 -1.81 -2.49 -5.62
C GLU A 73 -1.11 -3.05 -4.38
N HIS A 74 0.06 -2.53 -4.04
CA HIS A 74 0.79 -2.92 -2.84
C HIS A 74 0.10 -2.47 -1.56
N VAL A 75 -0.51 -1.28 -1.56
CA VAL A 75 -1.37 -0.83 -0.45
C VAL A 75 -2.61 -1.72 -0.33
N ARG A 76 -3.23 -2.09 -1.45
CA ARG A 76 -4.35 -3.06 -1.48
C ARG A 76 -3.95 -4.41 -0.92
N THR A 77 -2.81 -4.93 -1.33
CA THR A 77 -2.27 -6.20 -0.84
C THR A 77 -1.97 -6.15 0.67
N TRP A 78 -1.51 -5.01 1.18
CA TRP A 78 -1.34 -4.82 2.62
C TRP A 78 -2.68 -4.77 3.36
N ILE A 79 -3.65 -4.02 2.86
CA ILE A 79 -5.01 -3.96 3.44
C ILE A 79 -5.63 -5.35 3.51
N GLU A 80 -5.54 -6.14 2.44
CA GLU A 80 -6.00 -7.53 2.44
C GLU A 80 -5.27 -8.38 3.49
N THR A 81 -3.95 -8.24 3.62
CA THR A 81 -3.17 -8.92 4.65
C THR A 81 -3.61 -8.49 6.06
N ALA A 82 -3.82 -7.19 6.27
CA ALA A 82 -4.24 -6.63 7.55
C ALA A 82 -5.66 -7.05 7.95
N ILE A 83 -6.58 -7.19 6.99
CA ILE A 83 -7.91 -7.78 7.20
C ILE A 83 -7.78 -9.24 7.64
N ASN A 84 -6.96 -10.03 6.94
CA ASN A 84 -6.77 -11.45 7.24
C ASN A 84 -6.09 -11.68 8.60
N ASP A 85 -5.19 -10.80 8.99
CA ASP A 85 -4.51 -10.79 10.29
C ASP A 85 -5.38 -10.24 11.43
N GLY A 86 -6.60 -9.78 11.14
CA GLY A 86 -7.52 -9.21 12.14
C GLY A 86 -7.13 -7.81 12.63
N LEU A 87 -6.23 -7.12 11.93
CA LEU A 87 -5.85 -5.73 12.20
C LEU A 87 -6.94 -4.75 11.73
N LEU A 88 -7.62 -5.11 10.64
CA LEU A 88 -8.75 -4.37 10.09
C LEU A 88 -10.00 -5.25 10.11
N ASN A 89 -11.15 -4.61 10.30
CA ASN A 89 -12.42 -5.30 10.26
C ASN A 89 -12.69 -5.85 8.87
N LYS A 90 -13.17 -7.10 8.82
CA LYS A 90 -13.52 -7.74 7.56
C LYS A 90 -14.62 -6.93 6.84
N PRO A 91 -14.57 -6.86 5.51
CA PRO A 91 -15.67 -6.29 4.75
C PRO A 91 -16.99 -7.01 5.09
N GLU A 92 -18.08 -6.25 5.21
CA GLU A 92 -19.42 -6.84 5.22
C GLU A 92 -19.66 -7.60 3.90
N GLN A 93 -20.56 -8.58 3.93
CA GLN A 93 -20.70 -9.70 2.97
C GLN A 93 -20.99 -9.35 1.48
N SER A 94 -20.72 -8.13 1.02
CA SER A 94 -20.83 -7.68 -0.37
C SER A 94 -19.56 -6.97 -0.89
N TYR A 95 -18.64 -6.57 -0.02
CA TYR A 95 -17.44 -5.84 -0.41
C TYR A 95 -16.24 -6.79 -0.51
N SER A 96 -15.63 -6.86 -1.70
CA SER A 96 -14.31 -7.46 -1.88
C SER A 96 -13.23 -6.38 -1.82
N VAL A 97 -12.00 -6.78 -1.52
CA VAL A 97 -10.82 -5.94 -1.75
C VAL A 97 -9.95 -6.54 -2.86
N SER A 98 -10.49 -7.36 -3.78
CA SER A 98 -9.74 -8.05 -4.86
C SER A 98 -9.03 -7.11 -5.85
N SER A 99 -9.47 -5.86 -5.93
CA SER A 99 -8.86 -4.82 -6.76
C SER A 99 -8.78 -3.49 -6.01
N VAL A 100 -7.91 -2.58 -6.48
CA VAL A 100 -7.82 -1.21 -5.93
C VAL A 100 -9.17 -0.48 -5.98
N GLY A 101 -9.95 -0.68 -7.05
CA GLY A 101 -11.28 -0.06 -7.19
C GLY A 101 -12.28 -0.57 -6.15
N GLU A 102 -12.30 -1.87 -5.88
CA GLU A 102 -13.16 -2.44 -4.84
C GLU A 102 -12.70 -2.06 -3.43
N MET A 103 -11.38 -2.01 -3.20
CA MET A 103 -10.82 -1.48 -1.96
C MET A 103 -11.26 -0.03 -1.71
N ILE A 104 -11.26 0.83 -2.73
CA ILE A 104 -11.75 2.22 -2.61
C ILE A 104 -13.24 2.25 -2.25
N ARG A 105 -14.06 1.41 -2.90
CA ARG A 105 -15.50 1.29 -2.57
C ARG A 105 -15.73 0.84 -1.14
N TRP A 106 -14.96 -0.17 -0.68
CA TRP A 106 -15.00 -0.64 0.69
C TRP A 106 -14.56 0.46 1.68
N LEU A 107 -13.44 1.12 1.45
CA LEU A 107 -12.98 2.24 2.31
C LEU A 107 -14.02 3.36 2.39
N SER A 108 -14.78 3.59 1.31
CA SER A 108 -15.83 4.62 1.25
C SER A 108 -17.11 4.23 2.00
N SER A 109 -17.33 2.94 2.28
CA SER A 109 -18.48 2.45 3.03
C SER A 109 -18.22 2.29 4.53
N LEU A 110 -16.97 2.40 4.97
CA LEU A 110 -16.60 2.31 6.39
C LEU A 110 -17.15 3.49 7.20
N ASP A 111 -17.53 3.22 8.44
CA ASP A 111 -17.72 4.29 9.42
C ASP A 111 -16.38 4.98 9.75
N VAL A 112 -16.47 6.15 10.37
CA VAL A 112 -15.31 7.01 10.66
C VAL A 112 -14.22 6.29 11.46
N ARG A 113 -14.57 5.44 12.43
CA ARG A 113 -13.59 4.74 13.27
C ARG A 113 -12.82 3.71 12.44
N ASN A 114 -13.54 2.91 11.66
CA ASN A 114 -12.93 1.90 10.80
C ASN A 114 -12.09 2.52 9.68
N TYR A 115 -12.57 3.60 9.08
CA TYR A 115 -11.83 4.35 8.08
C TYR A 115 -10.52 4.95 8.64
N LEU A 116 -10.55 5.54 9.83
CA LEU A 116 -9.35 6.07 10.48
C LEU A 116 -8.36 4.96 10.84
N THR A 117 -8.86 3.81 11.31
CA THR A 117 -8.01 2.64 11.60
C THR A 117 -7.30 2.16 10.33
N ALA A 118 -8.01 2.01 9.22
CA ALA A 118 -7.42 1.67 7.92
C ALA A 118 -6.42 2.73 7.45
N THR A 119 -6.74 4.02 7.62
CA THR A 119 -5.84 5.12 7.27
C THR A 119 -4.54 5.08 8.07
N HIS A 120 -4.62 4.88 9.38
CA HIS A 120 -3.45 4.75 10.26
C HIS A 120 -2.60 3.53 9.89
N GLU A 121 -3.24 2.42 9.55
CA GLU A 121 -2.55 1.20 9.12
C GLU A 121 -1.77 1.43 7.82
N VAL A 122 -2.37 2.09 6.82
CA VAL A 122 -1.69 2.45 5.58
C VAL A 122 -0.54 3.45 5.83
N ILE A 123 -0.74 4.47 6.68
CA ILE A 123 0.31 5.42 7.04
C ILE A 123 1.46 4.73 7.77
N SER A 124 1.21 3.67 8.54
CA SER A 124 2.26 2.92 9.24
C SER A 124 3.03 1.98 8.31
N PHE A 125 2.37 1.45 7.28
CA PHE A 125 2.97 0.56 6.30
C PHE A 125 3.80 1.31 5.24
N THR A 126 3.31 2.44 4.73
CA THR A 126 3.90 3.14 3.58
C THR A 126 5.34 3.68 3.80
N PRO A 127 5.79 4.03 5.02
CA PRO A 127 7.21 4.30 5.29
C PRO A 127 8.13 3.11 5.02
N TRP A 128 7.66 1.87 5.23
CA TRP A 128 8.44 0.68 4.89
C TRP A 128 8.58 0.51 3.38
N LEU A 129 7.50 0.72 2.61
CA LEU A 129 7.58 0.76 1.14
C LEU A 129 8.59 1.81 0.67
N LYS A 130 8.55 3.02 1.23
CA LYS A 130 9.51 4.09 0.92
C LYS A 130 10.96 3.66 1.20
N ARG A 131 11.24 3.14 2.40
CA ARG A 131 12.61 2.73 2.81
C ARG A 131 13.16 1.66 1.87
N PHE A 132 12.39 0.61 1.58
CA PHE A 132 12.84 -0.45 0.69
C PHE A 132 12.92 0.02 -0.76
N ALA A 133 12.01 0.87 -1.24
CA ALA A 133 12.10 1.44 -2.57
C ALA A 133 13.37 2.29 -2.74
N GLN A 134 13.79 3.01 -1.70
CA GLN A 134 15.01 3.79 -1.73
C GLN A 134 16.28 2.93 -1.71
N GLY A 135 16.27 1.81 -0.98
CA GLY A 135 17.43 0.93 -0.82
C GLY A 135 17.59 -0.15 -1.89
N LEU A 136 16.48 -0.66 -2.47
CA LEU A 136 16.50 -1.81 -3.37
C LEU A 136 16.34 -1.43 -4.86
N LEU A 137 15.71 -0.29 -5.14
CA LEU A 137 15.47 0.13 -6.53
C LEU A 137 16.59 1.05 -6.99
N TYR A 138 17.18 0.68 -8.13
CA TYR A 138 18.31 1.37 -8.71
C TYR A 138 17.94 2.81 -9.10
N SER A 139 18.80 3.76 -8.76
CA SER A 139 18.75 5.12 -9.30
C SER A 139 20.09 5.41 -9.93
N PRO A 140 20.23 5.35 -11.27
CA PRO A 140 21.38 5.97 -11.91
C PRO A 140 21.30 7.48 -11.58
N SER A 141 22.35 7.99 -10.94
CA SER A 141 22.52 9.42 -10.68
C SER A 141 22.94 10.14 -11.95
#